data_AF-A0A7W7RT30-F1
#
_entry.id   AF-A0A7W7RT30-F1
#
_cell.length_a   1.000
_cell.length_b   1.000
_cell.length_c   1.000
_cell.angle_alpha   90.00
_cell.angle_beta   90.00
_cell.angle_gamma   90.00
#
_symmetry.space_group_name_H-M   'P 1'
#
loop_
_entity.id
_entity.type
_entity.pdbx_description
1 polymer ?
#
loop_
_entity_poly.entity_id
_entity_poly.type
_entity_poly.pdbx_seq_one_letter_code
_entity_poly.pdbx_strand_id
1 'polypeptide(L)'
;MTARTTRKIWIPVAVAVVLAGVIIATSYEVLPTLRVEWCKLFPEQRSAVATPPPDATPEQVVTAYLQAVAARDDDTARALSAPSFLARHGDRGIGCSYRRLDLIWVGEPRTDSSAYARLVSAVPTRYKVDLEEEGPEMDGERRYDFLVGRNAPSERWRIIDYGNG
;
A
#
# COMPACT_ATOMS: atom_id res chain seq x y z
N MET A 1 32.78 80.42 39.93
CA MET A 1 33.41 79.13 39.57
C MET A 1 32.49 78.02 40.06
N THR A 2 31.67 77.49 39.17
CA THR A 2 30.49 76.68 39.53
C THR A 2 30.72 75.26 39.02
N ALA A 3 30.92 74.33 39.96
CA ALA A 3 31.20 72.93 39.70
C ALA A 3 29.96 72.21 39.15
N ARG A 4 30.13 71.55 37.99
CA ARG A 4 29.08 70.78 37.30
C ARG A 4 29.27 69.30 37.64
N THR A 5 28.44 68.78 38.55
CA THR A 5 28.49 67.39 39.03
C THR A 5 27.76 66.47 38.06
N THR A 6 28.50 65.66 37.31
CA THR A 6 27.97 64.69 36.36
C THR A 6 27.44 63.46 37.12
N ARG A 7 26.12 63.33 37.27
CA ARG A 7 25.49 62.10 37.79
C ARG A 7 25.52 61.02 36.71
N LYS A 8 26.33 59.98 36.92
CA LYS A 8 26.25 58.70 36.20
C LYS A 8 24.94 58.01 36.58
N ILE A 9 24.01 57.93 35.63
CA ILE A 9 22.80 57.12 35.73
C ILE A 9 23.21 55.68 35.43
N TRP A 10 23.27 54.85 36.46
CA TRP A 10 23.36 53.40 36.34
C TRP A 10 21.97 52.86 36.06
N ILE A 11 21.75 52.35 34.86
CA ILE A 11 20.54 51.58 34.52
C ILE A 11 20.83 50.14 34.97
N PRO A 12 20.12 49.58 35.97
CA PRO A 12 20.24 48.17 36.29
C PRO A 12 19.68 47.36 35.11
N VAL A 13 20.54 46.52 34.53
CA VAL A 13 20.17 45.47 33.59
C VAL A 13 19.40 44.42 34.38
N ALA A 14 18.11 44.63 34.52
CA ALA A 14 17.20 43.64 35.07
C ALA A 14 15.91 43.69 34.25
N VAL A 15 15.47 42.49 33.84
CA VAL A 15 14.16 42.19 33.27
C VAL A 15 14.00 42.46 31.77
N ALA A 16 14.59 41.58 30.96
CA ALA A 16 14.07 41.21 29.65
C ALA A 16 14.30 39.72 29.38
N VAL A 17 13.83 38.86 30.31
CA VAL A 17 13.75 37.40 30.10
C VAL A 17 12.40 36.92 30.61
N VAL A 18 11.33 37.35 29.93
CA VAL A 18 10.03 36.68 29.96
C VAL A 18 9.44 36.93 28.58
N LEU A 19 8.94 35.88 27.90
CA LEU A 19 8.42 35.84 26.51
C LEU A 19 9.39 35.35 25.42
N ALA A 20 10.21 34.34 25.71
CA ALA A 20 10.82 33.49 24.66
C ALA A 20 10.70 31.99 24.99
N GLY A 21 9.74 31.59 25.84
CA GLY A 21 9.66 30.24 26.39
C GLY A 21 8.32 29.53 26.25
N VAL A 22 7.36 30.05 25.48
CA VAL A 22 5.98 29.49 25.42
C VAL A 22 5.43 29.39 23.99
N ILE A 23 6.29 29.22 22.96
CA ILE A 23 5.82 28.94 21.59
C ILE A 23 6.75 27.93 20.88
N ILE A 24 7.06 26.79 21.52
CA ILE A 24 7.58 25.61 20.80
C ILE A 24 6.91 24.33 21.34
N ALA A 25 5.66 24.41 21.79
CA ALA A 25 4.91 23.25 22.27
C ALA A 25 3.62 22.98 21.50
N THR A 26 3.22 23.86 20.55
CA THR A 26 1.93 23.73 19.84
C THR A 26 2.06 23.53 18.33
N SER A 27 3.28 23.41 17.79
CA SER A 27 3.51 23.30 16.35
C SER A 27 3.49 21.87 15.79
N TYR A 28 3.33 20.86 16.65
CA TYR A 28 3.40 19.45 16.22
C TYR A 28 2.06 18.85 15.78
N GLU A 29 0.93 19.53 15.97
CA GLU A 29 -0.39 18.97 15.61
C GLU A 29 -0.89 19.37 14.21
N VAL A 30 -0.16 20.21 13.46
CA VAL A 30 -0.60 20.70 12.14
C VAL A 30 0.11 20.00 10.97
N LEU A 31 1.02 19.05 11.23
CA LEU A 31 1.71 18.27 10.18
C LEU A 31 1.29 16.79 10.02
N PRO A 32 0.12 16.28 10.48
CA PRO A 32 -0.27 14.91 10.12
C PRO A 32 -0.71 14.78 8.65
N THR A 33 -1.07 15.87 7.96
CA THR A 33 -1.58 15.85 6.58
C THR A 33 -0.50 15.88 5.50
N LEU A 34 0.77 16.12 5.86
CA LEU A 34 1.91 16.11 4.93
C LEU A 34 2.80 14.86 5.10
N ARG A 35 2.25 13.75 5.62
CA ARG A 35 2.72 12.44 5.16
C ARG A 35 2.23 12.25 3.73
N VAL A 36 2.83 13.01 2.81
CA VAL A 36 2.74 12.68 1.40
C VAL A 36 3.30 11.28 1.32
N GLU A 37 2.46 10.32 0.97
CA GLU A 37 2.83 8.92 0.85
C GLU A 37 4.03 8.88 -0.09
N TRP A 38 5.25 8.80 0.47
CA TRP A 38 6.51 8.83 -0.28
C TRP A 38 6.48 7.80 -1.41
N CYS A 39 5.76 6.72 -1.16
CA CYS A 39 5.51 5.60 -2.02
C CYS A 39 4.61 5.94 -3.24
N LYS A 40 3.72 6.95 -3.15
CA LYS A 40 2.98 7.49 -4.30
C LYS A 40 3.81 8.44 -5.16
N LEU A 41 4.78 9.13 -4.54
CA LEU A 41 5.68 10.05 -5.26
C LEU A 41 6.82 9.29 -5.95
N PHE A 42 7.28 8.20 -5.34
CA PHE A 42 8.35 7.35 -5.82
C PHE A 42 7.88 5.90 -5.78
N PRO A 43 7.18 5.43 -6.83
CA PRO A 43 6.82 4.03 -6.93
C PRO A 43 8.10 3.19 -7.00
N GLU A 44 8.48 2.61 -5.87
CA GLU A 44 9.62 1.72 -5.77
C GLU A 44 9.19 0.33 -6.26
N GLN A 45 9.23 0.14 -7.57
CA GLN A 45 9.19 -1.21 -8.14
C GLN A 45 10.45 -1.95 -7.67
N ARG A 46 10.26 -3.02 -6.89
CA ARG A 46 11.39 -3.80 -6.34
C ARG A 46 11.99 -4.71 -7.39
N SER A 47 11.14 -5.27 -8.25
CA SER A 47 11.55 -6.12 -9.37
C SER A 47 10.43 -6.27 -10.39
N ALA A 48 10.78 -6.42 -11.66
CA ALA A 48 9.81 -6.81 -12.69
C ALA A 48 9.45 -8.29 -12.58
N VAL A 49 8.16 -8.61 -12.68
CA VAL A 49 7.64 -9.98 -12.67
C VAL A 49 7.25 -10.38 -14.08
N ALA A 50 7.65 -11.58 -14.50
CA ALA A 50 7.30 -12.07 -15.82
C ALA A 50 5.79 -12.31 -15.92
N THR A 51 5.17 -11.74 -16.95
CA THR A 51 3.77 -12.01 -17.25
C THR A 51 3.62 -13.46 -17.76
N PRO A 52 2.75 -14.30 -17.17
CA PRO A 52 2.51 -15.67 -17.65
C PRO A 52 2.01 -15.71 -19.10
N PRO A 53 2.33 -16.79 -19.84
CA PRO A 53 1.84 -16.96 -21.21
C PRO A 53 0.31 -17.06 -21.26
N PRO A 54 -0.32 -16.85 -22.43
CA PRO A 54 -1.79 -16.86 -22.56
C PRO A 54 -2.47 -18.16 -22.13
N ASP A 55 -1.77 -19.29 -22.20
CA ASP A 55 -2.22 -20.64 -21.84
C ASP A 55 -1.83 -21.05 -20.40
N ALA A 56 -1.28 -20.13 -19.61
CA ALA A 56 -0.93 -20.37 -18.21
C ALA A 56 -2.12 -20.91 -17.40
N THR A 57 -1.84 -21.77 -16.42
CA THR A 57 -2.86 -22.33 -15.54
C THR A 57 -3.36 -21.29 -14.52
N PRO A 58 -4.57 -21.47 -13.94
CA PRO A 58 -5.05 -20.65 -12.82
C PRO A 58 -4.03 -20.37 -11.72
N GLU A 59 -3.31 -21.40 -11.28
CA GLU A 59 -2.31 -21.34 -10.21
C GLU A 59 -1.12 -20.48 -10.62
N GLN A 60 -0.67 -20.59 -11.87
CA GLN A 60 0.40 -19.77 -12.40
C GLN A 60 0.00 -18.29 -12.46
N VAL A 61 -1.25 -17.99 -12.84
CA VAL A 61 -1.77 -16.62 -12.86
C VAL A 61 -1.83 -16.04 -11.44
N VAL A 62 -2.34 -16.79 -10.47
CA VAL A 62 -2.43 -16.35 -9.07
C VAL A 62 -1.04 -16.17 -8.44
N THR A 63 -0.13 -17.09 -8.72
CA THR A 63 1.27 -17.00 -8.27
C THR A 63 1.93 -15.74 -8.82
N ALA A 64 1.83 -15.50 -10.13
CA ALA A 64 2.43 -14.32 -10.76
C ALA A 64 1.78 -13.02 -10.26
N TYR A 65 0.47 -13.00 -10.03
CA TYR A 65 -0.21 -11.86 -9.44
C TYR A 65 0.34 -11.54 -8.05
N LEU A 66 0.41 -12.52 -7.13
CA LEU A 66 0.92 -12.32 -5.78
C LEU A 66 2.41 -11.95 -5.76
N GLN A 67 3.20 -12.48 -6.70
CA GLN A 67 4.60 -12.07 -6.91
C GLN A 67 4.69 -10.61 -7.36
N ALA A 68 3.85 -10.19 -8.31
CA ALA A 68 3.79 -8.80 -8.77
C ALA A 68 3.42 -7.85 -7.62
N VAL A 69 2.43 -8.23 -6.80
CA VAL A 69 2.06 -7.50 -5.59
C VAL A 69 3.23 -7.39 -4.60
N ALA A 70 3.91 -8.51 -4.30
CA ALA A 70 5.06 -8.51 -3.39
C ALA A 70 6.22 -7.65 -3.91
N ALA A 71 6.41 -7.61 -5.22
CA ALA A 71 7.43 -6.85 -5.92
C ALA A 71 7.05 -5.38 -6.19
N ARG A 72 5.82 -4.96 -5.87
CA ARG A 72 5.26 -3.65 -6.25
C ARG A 72 5.34 -3.40 -7.77
N ASP A 73 5.10 -4.45 -8.55
CA ASP A 73 4.98 -4.40 -10.00
C ASP A 73 3.51 -4.20 -10.38
N ASP A 74 3.07 -2.94 -10.27
CA ASP A 74 1.66 -2.57 -10.46
C ASP A 74 1.18 -2.81 -11.89
N ASP A 75 2.07 -2.68 -12.87
CA ASP A 75 1.75 -2.91 -14.27
C ASP A 75 1.42 -4.39 -14.51
N THR A 76 2.25 -5.30 -13.99
CA THR A 76 1.99 -6.74 -14.10
C THR A 76 0.75 -7.13 -13.29
N ALA A 77 0.58 -6.62 -12.06
CA ALA A 77 -0.60 -6.92 -11.25
C ALA A 77 -1.90 -6.48 -11.96
N ARG A 78 -1.95 -5.25 -12.48
CA ARG A 78 -3.10 -4.74 -13.26
C ARG A 78 -3.33 -5.53 -14.54
N ALA A 79 -2.28 -5.94 -15.26
CA ALA A 79 -2.40 -6.73 -16.48
C ALA A 79 -2.97 -8.14 -16.25
N LEU A 80 -2.79 -8.68 -15.04
CA LEU A 80 -3.35 -9.96 -14.59
C LEU A 80 -4.74 -9.83 -13.96
N SER A 81 -5.16 -8.62 -13.56
CA SER A 81 -6.51 -8.36 -13.08
C SER A 81 -7.52 -8.15 -14.21
N ALA A 82 -8.75 -8.62 -14.01
CA ALA A 82 -9.87 -8.30 -14.89
C ALA A 82 -10.37 -6.86 -14.62
N PRO A 83 -10.98 -6.18 -15.61
CA PRO A 83 -11.54 -4.86 -15.41
C PRO A 83 -12.57 -4.79 -14.26
N SER A 84 -13.38 -5.84 -14.07
CA SER A 84 -14.35 -5.93 -12.98
C SER A 84 -13.69 -5.97 -11.59
N PHE A 85 -12.52 -6.59 -11.50
CA PHE A 85 -11.73 -6.65 -10.28
C PHE A 85 -11.22 -5.27 -9.89
N LEU A 86 -10.57 -4.59 -10.85
CA LEU A 86 -10.04 -3.24 -10.68
C LEU A 86 -11.15 -2.23 -10.34
N ALA A 87 -12.34 -2.38 -10.92
CA ALA A 87 -13.46 -1.50 -10.61
C ALA A 87 -13.97 -1.65 -9.16
N ARG A 88 -13.89 -2.86 -8.58
CA ARG A 88 -14.37 -3.14 -7.21
C ARG A 88 -13.33 -2.85 -6.14
N HIS A 89 -12.11 -3.32 -6.39
CA HIS A 89 -11.02 -3.28 -5.41
C HIS A 89 -10.13 -2.06 -5.62
N GLY A 90 -10.27 -1.35 -6.73
CA GLY A 90 -9.38 -0.26 -7.09
C GLY A 90 -7.96 -0.77 -7.23
N ASP A 91 -7.03 -0.02 -6.67
CA ASP A 91 -5.64 -0.41 -6.54
C ASP A 91 -5.39 -1.13 -5.21
N ARG A 92 -6.41 -1.65 -4.50
CA ARG A 92 -6.15 -2.41 -3.26
C ARG A 92 -5.33 -3.65 -3.55
N GLY A 93 -4.27 -3.82 -2.78
CA GLY A 93 -3.28 -4.86 -3.01
C GLY A 93 -2.33 -4.56 -4.17
N ILE A 94 -2.44 -3.41 -4.83
CA ILE A 94 -1.53 -2.89 -5.84
C ILE A 94 -0.95 -1.57 -5.28
N GLY A 95 0.33 -1.30 -5.50
CA GLY A 95 1.02 -0.15 -4.91
C GLY A 95 1.46 -0.37 -3.46
N CYS A 96 1.23 0.63 -2.60
CA CYS A 96 1.97 0.78 -1.34
C CYS A 96 1.26 0.27 -0.08
N SER A 97 0.13 -0.44 -0.23
CA SER A 97 -0.59 -1.01 0.92
C SER A 97 0.24 -2.01 1.72
N TYR A 98 1.17 -2.70 1.06
CA TYR A 98 2.00 -3.72 1.68
C TYR A 98 3.46 -3.26 1.81
N ARG A 99 3.96 -3.34 3.05
CA ARG A 99 5.40 -3.32 3.31
C ARG A 99 6.02 -4.61 2.81
N ARG A 100 5.38 -5.74 3.09
CA ARG A 100 5.86 -7.07 2.71
C ARG A 100 4.69 -8.00 2.43
N LEU A 101 4.87 -8.86 1.42
CA LEU A 101 4.00 -10.00 1.16
C LEU A 101 4.88 -11.22 0.93
N ASP A 102 4.68 -12.26 1.75
CA ASP A 102 5.34 -13.55 1.58
C ASP A 102 4.30 -14.59 1.14
N LEU A 103 4.44 -15.12 -0.07
CA LEU A 103 3.62 -16.22 -0.55
C LEU A 103 4.03 -17.52 0.18
N ILE A 104 3.10 -18.15 0.89
CA ILE A 104 3.35 -19.38 1.66
C ILE A 104 2.97 -20.60 0.82
N TRP A 105 1.80 -20.56 0.19
CA TRP A 105 1.26 -21.71 -0.54
C TRP A 105 0.20 -21.28 -1.57
N VAL A 106 0.17 -21.98 -2.70
CA VAL A 106 -0.87 -21.93 -3.72
C VAL A 106 -1.34 -23.37 -3.93
N GLY A 107 -2.63 -23.61 -3.75
CA GLY A 107 -3.22 -24.93 -3.86
C GLY A 107 -3.77 -25.26 -5.23
N GLU A 108 -4.32 -26.48 -5.32
CA GLU A 108 -4.94 -26.97 -6.54
C GLU A 108 -6.22 -26.19 -6.87
N PRO A 109 -6.42 -25.84 -8.15
CA PRO A 109 -7.56 -25.09 -8.62
C PRO A 109 -8.80 -25.95 -8.60
N ARG A 110 -9.91 -25.38 -8.16
CA ARG A 110 -11.23 -26.00 -8.22
C ARG A 110 -12.14 -25.22 -9.17
N THR A 111 -13.03 -25.91 -9.86
CA THR A 111 -14.06 -25.25 -10.66
C THR A 111 -14.95 -24.42 -9.73
N ASP A 112 -15.28 -23.20 -10.14
CA ASP A 112 -16.21 -22.33 -9.41
C ASP A 112 -17.14 -21.61 -10.40
N SER A 113 -17.97 -20.69 -9.90
CA SER A 113 -18.88 -19.88 -10.70
C SER A 113 -18.85 -18.41 -10.27
N SER A 114 -19.05 -17.52 -11.23
CA SER A 114 -19.15 -16.08 -10.97
C SER A 114 -19.95 -15.42 -12.07
N ALA A 115 -20.66 -14.33 -11.75
CA ALA A 115 -21.33 -13.52 -12.76
C ALA A 115 -20.35 -12.77 -13.69
N TYR A 116 -19.05 -12.70 -13.34
CA TYR A 116 -18.06 -11.92 -14.07
C TYR A 116 -17.37 -12.68 -15.22
N ALA A 117 -17.50 -14.01 -15.28
CA ALA A 117 -16.86 -14.82 -16.32
C ALA A 117 -17.60 -16.15 -16.55
N ARG A 118 -17.48 -16.71 -17.77
CA ARG A 118 -18.11 -17.99 -18.11
C ARG A 118 -17.37 -19.21 -17.56
N LEU A 119 -16.05 -19.14 -17.51
CA LEU A 119 -15.18 -20.17 -16.95
C LEU A 119 -14.48 -19.55 -15.76
N VAL A 120 -14.65 -20.17 -14.58
CA VAL A 120 -14.09 -19.67 -13.32
C VAL A 120 -13.39 -20.80 -12.60
N SER A 121 -12.25 -20.48 -12.00
CA SER A 121 -11.58 -21.36 -11.08
C SER A 121 -11.22 -20.62 -9.80
N ALA A 122 -11.50 -21.25 -8.66
CA ALA A 122 -11.03 -20.79 -7.36
C ALA A 122 -9.68 -21.45 -7.06
N VAL A 123 -8.70 -20.66 -6.67
CA VAL A 123 -7.36 -21.10 -6.31
C VAL A 123 -7.13 -20.76 -4.83
N PRO A 124 -7.10 -21.76 -3.94
CA PRO A 124 -6.87 -21.51 -2.53
C PRO A 124 -5.42 -21.09 -2.30
N THR A 125 -5.21 -20.06 -1.50
CA THR A 125 -3.89 -19.47 -1.25
C THR A 125 -3.66 -19.20 0.22
N ARG A 126 -2.39 -19.27 0.63
CA ARG A 126 -1.91 -18.79 1.92
C ARG A 126 -0.73 -17.87 1.69
N TYR A 127 -0.76 -16.71 2.34
CA TYR A 127 0.33 -15.74 2.28
C TYR A 127 0.35 -14.94 3.57
N LYS A 128 1.47 -14.28 3.87
CA LYS A 128 1.59 -13.36 5.01
C LYS A 128 1.76 -11.95 4.49
N VAL A 129 1.06 -11.00 5.09
CA VAL A 129 1.25 -9.56 4.81
C VAL A 129 1.73 -8.83 6.05
N ASP A 130 2.63 -7.88 5.81
CA ASP A 130 2.93 -6.79 6.74
C ASP A 130 2.53 -5.49 6.03
N LEU A 131 1.59 -4.74 6.60
CA LEU A 131 1.01 -3.54 6.04
C LEU A 131 1.93 -2.33 6.26
N GLU A 132 1.87 -1.38 5.34
CA GLU A 132 2.60 -0.11 5.50
C GLU A 132 1.88 0.82 6.49
N GLU A 133 0.55 0.87 6.43
CA GLU A 133 -0.34 1.64 7.30
C GLU A 133 -1.49 0.74 7.80
N GLU A 134 -1.97 0.98 9.02
CA GLU A 134 -3.12 0.24 9.57
C GLU A 134 -4.35 0.48 8.68
N GLY A 135 -4.74 -0.55 7.94
CA GLY A 135 -5.90 -0.56 7.06
C GLY A 135 -7.04 -1.42 7.61
N PRO A 136 -8.11 -1.64 6.81
CA PRO A 136 -9.15 -2.60 7.16
C PRO A 136 -8.64 -4.06 7.12
N GLU A 137 -7.55 -4.31 6.40
CA GLU A 137 -6.79 -5.56 6.54
C GLU A 137 -5.90 -5.45 7.79
N MET A 138 -5.69 -6.56 8.50
CA MET A 138 -4.69 -6.62 9.58
C MET A 138 -3.34 -7.12 9.02
N ASP A 139 -2.30 -7.12 9.84
CA ASP A 139 -1.08 -7.90 9.55
C ASP A 139 -1.34 -9.41 9.70
N GLY A 140 -0.40 -10.20 9.21
CA GLY A 140 -0.30 -11.64 9.48
C GLY A 140 -0.71 -12.55 8.33
N GLU A 141 -0.93 -13.83 8.66
CA GLU A 141 -1.31 -14.85 7.67
C GLU A 141 -2.73 -14.60 7.15
N ARG A 142 -2.88 -14.76 5.83
CA ARG A 142 -4.11 -14.70 5.08
C ARG A 142 -4.37 -16.04 4.42
N ARG A 143 -5.65 -16.37 4.35
CA ARG A 143 -6.17 -17.53 3.62
C ARG A 143 -7.32 -17.00 2.79
N TYR A 144 -7.18 -17.07 1.48
CA TYR A 144 -8.21 -16.65 0.53
C TYR A 144 -8.23 -17.60 -0.64
N ASP A 145 -9.40 -17.68 -1.26
CA ASP A 145 -9.55 -18.21 -2.60
C ASP A 145 -9.49 -17.03 -3.58
N PHE A 146 -8.50 -17.07 -4.48
CA PHE A 146 -8.47 -16.17 -5.62
C PHE A 146 -9.34 -16.76 -6.72
N LEU A 147 -10.32 -15.98 -7.18
CA LEU A 147 -11.12 -16.35 -8.32
C LEU A 147 -10.43 -15.86 -9.59
N VAL A 148 -10.10 -16.79 -10.48
CA VAL A 148 -9.67 -16.47 -11.84
C VAL A 148 -10.76 -16.79 -12.85
N GLY A 149 -10.93 -15.91 -13.83
CA GLY A 149 -11.98 -16.03 -14.83
C GLY A 149 -11.53 -15.77 -16.26
N ARG A 150 -12.26 -16.37 -17.21
CA ARG A 150 -12.19 -16.08 -18.65
C ARG A 150 -13.53 -16.39 -19.34
N ASN A 151 -13.80 -15.79 -20.50
CA ASN A 151 -15.07 -16.00 -21.22
C ASN A 151 -15.00 -17.07 -22.30
N ALA A 152 -13.80 -17.39 -22.79
CA ALA A 152 -13.57 -18.47 -23.74
C ALA A 152 -12.27 -19.23 -23.40
N PRO A 153 -12.14 -20.52 -23.78
CA PRO A 153 -10.92 -21.30 -23.53
C PRO A 153 -9.64 -20.75 -24.18
N SER A 154 -9.77 -19.94 -25.23
CA SER A 154 -8.65 -19.26 -25.91
C SER A 154 -8.22 -17.95 -25.23
N GLU A 155 -9.03 -17.42 -24.31
CA GLU A 155 -8.67 -16.23 -23.54
C GLU A 155 -7.77 -16.61 -22.37
N ARG A 156 -6.90 -15.66 -22.00
CA ARG A 156 -6.08 -15.78 -20.80
C ARG A 156 -6.94 -15.71 -19.54
N TRP A 157 -6.52 -16.43 -18.50
CA TRP A 157 -7.06 -16.26 -17.15
C TRP A 157 -6.68 -14.89 -16.57
N ARG A 158 -7.57 -14.31 -15.77
CA ARG A 158 -7.34 -13.07 -15.02
C ARG A 158 -7.96 -13.17 -13.63
N ILE A 159 -7.40 -12.45 -12.65
CA ILE A 159 -8.01 -12.30 -11.32
C ILE A 159 -9.33 -11.54 -11.47
N ILE A 160 -10.45 -12.14 -11.08
CA ILE A 160 -11.79 -11.53 -11.14
C ILE A 160 -12.34 -11.18 -9.75
N ASP A 161 -11.89 -11.86 -8.71
CA ASP A 161 -12.20 -11.59 -7.30
C ASP A 161 -11.21 -12.29 -6.35
N TYR A 162 -11.27 -11.96 -5.06
CA TYR A 162 -10.68 -12.77 -3.99
C TYR A 162 -11.59 -12.75 -2.75
N GLY A 163 -11.54 -13.80 -1.95
CA GLY A 163 -12.29 -13.86 -0.70
C GLY A 163 -12.42 -15.27 -0.14
N ASN A 164 -13.29 -15.42 0.86
CA ASN A 164 -13.59 -16.71 1.48
C ASN A 164 -14.96 -17.22 1.01
N GLY A 165 -15.16 -17.35 -0.32
CA GLY A 165 -16.42 -17.82 -0.89
C GLY A 165 -17.64 -17.07 -0.37
#